data_AF-R7A7E5-F1
#
_entry.id   AF-R7A7E5-F1
#
_cell.length_a   1.000
_cell.length_b   1.000
_cell.length_c   1.000
_cell.angle_alpha   90.00
_cell.angle_beta   90.00
_cell.angle_gamma   90.00
#
_symmetry.space_group_name_H-M   'P 1'
#
loop_
_entity.id
_entity.type
_entity.pdbx_description
1 polymer ?
#
loop_
_entity_poly.entity_id
_entity_poly.type
_entity_poly.pdbx_seq_one_letter_code
_entity_poly.pdbx_strand_id
1 'polypeptide(L)'
;MGKKEYMQANKDWLAEKAKEEGVQALPKGIYYKVLASGANDGKHPTPRSIVTAHYTGWTINGKKFDSSRGGAPEPRRGSCRFPPERPH
;
A
#
# COMPACT_ATOMS: atom_id res chain seq x y z
N MET A 1 11.16 22.16 -8.69
CA MET A 1 11.68 20.91 -8.10
C MET A 1 12.34 20.09 -9.20
N GLY A 2 13.66 20.17 -9.31
CA GLY A 2 14.39 19.30 -10.22
C GLY A 2 14.28 17.85 -9.77
N LYS A 3 14.18 16.90 -10.71
CA LYS A 3 14.10 15.45 -10.40
C LYS A 3 15.23 14.99 -9.46
N LYS A 4 16.41 15.62 -9.54
CA LYS A 4 17.57 15.38 -8.67
C LYS A 4 17.33 15.75 -7.20
N GLU A 5 16.79 16.93 -6.94
CA GLU A 5 16.53 17.42 -5.57
C GLU A 5 15.52 16.52 -4.87
N TYR A 6 14.46 16.10 -5.57
CA TYR A 6 13.45 15.20 -5.03
C TYR A 6 14.01 13.80 -4.72
N MET A 7 14.95 13.30 -5.53
CA MET A 7 15.63 12.03 -5.25
C MET A 7 16.49 12.11 -3.98
N GLN A 8 17.19 13.23 -3.77
CA GLN A 8 18.01 13.41 -2.57
C GLN A 8 17.13 13.55 -1.34
N ALA A 9 16.11 14.42 -1.38
CA ALA A 9 15.15 14.58 -0.29
C ALA A 9 14.47 13.26 0.09
N ASN A 10 14.11 12.41 -0.89
CA ASN A 10 13.58 11.07 -0.60
C ASN A 10 14.58 10.18 0.13
N LYS A 11 15.85 10.18 -0.27
CA LYS A 11 16.89 9.35 0.37
C LYS A 11 17.12 9.78 1.81
N ASP A 12 17.22 11.08 2.05
CA ASP A 12 17.46 11.63 3.38
C ASP A 12 16.24 11.33 4.28
N TRP A 13 15.02 11.54 3.76
CA TRP A 13 13.79 11.20 4.48
C TRP A 13 13.70 9.71 4.83
N LEU A 14 14.06 8.81 3.91
CA LEU A 14 14.09 7.37 4.19
C LEU A 14 15.16 7.02 5.23
N ALA A 15 16.33 7.65 5.19
CA ALA A 15 17.41 7.42 6.15
C ALA A 15 17.05 7.92 7.55
N GLU A 16 16.32 9.03 7.66
CA GLU A 16 15.77 9.50 8.93
C GLU A 16 14.69 8.56 9.46
N LYS A 17 13.74 8.14 8.61
CA LYS A 17 12.68 7.20 9.01
C LYS A 17 13.23 5.83 9.40
N ALA A 18 14.29 5.36 8.77
CA ALA A 18 14.93 4.10 9.13
C ALA A 18 15.53 4.11 10.55
N LYS A 19 15.79 5.28 11.14
CA LYS A 19 16.28 5.42 12.53
C LYS A 19 15.15 5.42 13.56
N GLU A 20 13.89 5.55 13.15
CA GLU A 20 12.76 5.55 14.08
C GLU A 20 12.53 4.16 14.68
N GLU A 21 12.17 4.13 15.96
CA GLU A 21 11.93 2.89 16.68
C GLU A 21 10.73 2.13 16.09
N GLY A 22 10.91 0.83 15.86
CA GLY A 22 9.92 -0.06 15.26
C GLY A 22 9.89 -0.07 13.73
N VAL A 23 10.73 0.72 13.05
CA VAL A 23 10.90 0.64 11.59
C VAL A 23 11.82 -0.54 11.26
N GLN A 24 11.34 -1.42 10.40
CA GLN A 24 12.03 -2.61 9.94
C GLN A 24 12.36 -2.48 8.45
N ALA A 25 13.59 -2.83 8.09
CA ALA A 25 14.07 -2.80 6.71
C ALA A 25 13.81 -4.14 6.01
N LEU A 26 13.23 -4.10 4.82
CA LEU A 26 13.09 -5.24 3.93
C LEU A 26 14.21 -5.24 2.88
N PRO A 27 14.69 -6.44 2.47
CA PRO A 27 15.48 -6.57 1.26
C PRO A 27 14.63 -6.05 0.09
N LYS A 28 15.18 -5.15 -0.72
CA LYS A 28 14.55 -4.28 -1.75
C LYS A 28 14.32 -2.81 -1.34
N GLY A 29 14.82 -2.37 -0.19
CA GLY A 29 14.82 -0.95 0.19
C GLY A 29 13.43 -0.43 0.59
N ILE A 30 12.57 -1.34 1.04
CA ILE A 30 11.27 -1.01 1.61
C ILE A 30 11.43 -0.96 3.12
N TYR A 31 10.89 0.06 3.75
CA TYR A 31 10.82 0.16 5.21
C TYR A 31 9.36 0.08 5.62
N TYR A 32 9.07 -0.67 6.69
CA TYR A 32 7.72 -0.76 7.25
C TYR A 32 7.78 -0.67 8.76
N LYS A 33 6.67 -0.19 9.35
CA LYS A 33 6.47 -0.16 10.79
C LYS A 33 5.16 -0.82 11.11
N VAL A 34 5.20 -1.82 11.98
CA VAL A 34 3.99 -2.47 12.49
C VAL A 34 3.45 -1.61 13.63
N LEU A 35 2.31 -0.95 13.39
CA LEU A 35 1.64 -0.11 14.41
C LEU A 35 0.76 -0.96 15.33
N ALA A 36 0.14 -1.99 14.77
CA ALA A 36 -0.66 -2.96 15.48
C ALA A 36 -0.52 -4.31 14.79
N SER A 37 -0.20 -5.35 15.56
CA SER A 37 -0.19 -6.74 15.08
C SER A 37 -1.57 -7.36 15.29
N GLY A 38 -2.04 -8.13 14.32
CA GLY A 38 -3.20 -8.99 14.51
C GLY A 38 -2.91 -10.13 15.50
N ALA A 39 -3.92 -10.95 15.80
CA ALA A 39 -3.73 -12.13 16.63
C ALA A 39 -2.62 -13.04 16.06
N ASN A 40 -1.79 -13.64 16.94
CA ASN A 40 -0.70 -14.53 16.54
C ASN A 40 -1.17 -15.78 15.79
N ASP A 41 -2.43 -16.20 16.00
CA ASP A 41 -3.09 -17.30 15.27
C ASP A 41 -3.88 -16.81 14.03
N GLY A 42 -3.65 -15.55 13.63
CA GLY A 42 -4.30 -14.95 12.48
C GLY A 42 -3.84 -15.59 11.17
N LYS A 43 -4.78 -15.85 10.26
CA LYS A 43 -4.45 -16.32 8.91
C LYS A 43 -3.61 -15.26 8.19
N HIS A 44 -2.38 -15.61 7.85
CA HIS A 44 -1.56 -14.79 6.98
C HIS A 44 -2.06 -14.90 5.53
N PRO A 45 -2.23 -13.77 4.81
CA PRO A 45 -2.66 -13.82 3.43
C PRO A 45 -1.59 -14.50 2.57
N THR A 46 -2.03 -15.44 1.75
CA THR A 46 -1.20 -16.09 0.73
C THR A 46 -1.22 -15.25 -0.56
N PRO A 47 -0.31 -15.47 -1.53
CA PRO A 47 -0.36 -14.78 -2.81
C PRO A 47 -1.68 -14.92 -3.60
N ARG A 48 -2.50 -15.93 -3.28
CA ARG A 48 -3.82 -16.16 -3.89
C ARG A 48 -4.98 -15.61 -3.05
N SER A 49 -4.71 -15.01 -1.90
CA SER A 49 -5.74 -14.51 -0.99
C SER A 49 -6.30 -13.17 -1.47
N ILE A 50 -7.62 -13.04 -1.42
CA ILE A 50 -8.30 -11.75 -1.60
C ILE A 50 -8.27 -11.03 -0.26
N VAL A 51 -7.73 -9.81 -0.24
CA VAL A 51 -7.61 -8.99 0.97
C VAL A 51 -8.36 -7.68 0.81
N THR A 52 -9.05 -7.25 1.86
CA THR A 52 -9.67 -5.91 1.95
C THR A 52 -8.80 -5.06 2.86
N ALA A 53 -8.24 -3.97 2.32
CA ALA A 53 -7.38 -3.07 3.07
C ALA A 53 -7.82 -1.62 2.88
N HIS A 54 -7.89 -0.87 3.98
CA HIS A 54 -8.04 0.57 3.95
C HIS A 54 -6.66 1.21 4.02
N TYR A 55 -6.24 1.91 2.97
CA TYR A 55 -4.95 2.60 2.94
C TYR A 55 -5.12 4.10 2.75
N THR A 56 -4.08 4.84 3.11
CA THR A 56 -3.96 6.28 2.81
C THR A 56 -2.52 6.53 2.43
N GLY A 57 -2.33 6.99 1.20
CA GLY A 57 -1.03 7.25 0.61
C GLY A 57 -0.67 8.73 0.68
N TRP A 58 0.53 9.01 1.19
CA TRP A 58 1.12 10.33 1.27
C TRP A 58 2.48 10.33 0.58
N THR A 59 2.82 11.46 -0.05
CA THR A 59 4.17 11.73 -0.55
C THR A 59 5.05 12.29 0.55
N ILE A 60 6.37 12.28 0.37
CA ILE A 60 7.33 12.85 1.34
C ILE A 60 7.09 14.34 1.62
N ASN A 61 6.45 15.05 0.69
CA ASN A 61 6.11 16.46 0.83
C ASN A 61 4.79 16.70 1.59
N GLY A 62 4.18 15.66 2.17
CA GLY A 62 2.90 15.75 2.88
C GLY A 62 1.68 15.87 1.96
N LYS A 63 1.85 15.79 0.64
CA LYS A 63 0.73 15.74 -0.30
C LYS A 63 0.11 14.35 -0.32
N LYS A 64 -1.19 14.26 -0.02
CA LYS A 64 -2.00 13.04 -0.17
C LYS A 64 -2.16 12.71 -1.65
N PHE A 65 -1.86 11.49 -2.06
CA PHE A 65 -2.01 11.07 -3.47
C PHE A 65 -3.20 10.14 -3.69
N ASP A 66 -3.49 9.27 -2.73
CA ASP A 66 -4.57 8.28 -2.83
C ASP A 66 -5.09 7.93 -1.43
N SER A 67 -6.37 7.60 -1.31
CA SER A 67 -6.90 7.02 -0.08
C SER A 67 -8.17 6.22 -0.33
N SER A 68 -8.21 5.02 0.24
CA SER A 68 -9.40 4.16 0.24
C SER A 68 -10.44 4.55 1.29
N ARG A 69 -10.23 5.65 2.03
CA ARG A 69 -11.20 6.22 2.98
C ARG A 69 -12.16 7.23 2.32
N GLY A 70 -11.91 7.62 1.07
CA GLY A 70 -12.98 8.14 0.21
C GLY A 70 -13.79 6.92 -0.21
N GLY A 71 -15.09 6.93 0.09
CA GLY A 71 -15.98 5.77 -0.01
C GLY A 71 -15.76 4.94 -1.27
N ALA A 72 -16.08 3.64 -1.14
CA ALA A 72 -16.14 2.69 -2.24
C ALA A 72 -16.43 3.43 -3.55
N PRO A 73 -15.64 3.24 -4.63
CA PRO A 73 -16.12 3.69 -5.92
C PRO A 73 -17.53 3.14 -6.02
N GLU A 74 -18.52 4.02 -6.24
CA GLU A 74 -19.84 3.57 -6.65
C GLU A 74 -19.60 2.44 -7.65
N PRO A 75 -20.27 1.29 -7.50
CA PRO A 75 -20.17 0.27 -8.52
C PRO A 75 -20.77 0.90 -9.77
N ARG A 76 -19.95 1.58 -10.57
CA ARG A 76 -20.26 1.80 -11.96
C ARG A 76 -20.41 0.39 -12.46
N ARG A 77 -21.67 0.00 -12.71
CA ARG A 77 -22.03 -1.23 -13.41
C ARG A 77 -21.47 -1.14 -14.84
N GLY A 78 -20.15 -1.13 -14.97
CA GLY A 78 -19.48 -1.63 -16.15
C GLY A 78 -19.63 -3.12 -16.05
N SER A 79 -20.58 -3.66 -16.81
CA SER A 79 -20.81 -5.08 -16.94
C SER A 79 -19.53 -5.79 -17.40
N CYS A 80 -18.68 -6.18 -16.47
CA CYS A 80 -17.72 -7.26 -16.68
C CYS A 80 -18.54 -8.55 -16.62
N ARG A 81 -19.29 -8.78 -17.70
CA ARG A 81 -20.01 -10.01 -17.94
C ARG A 81 -18.93 -11.03 -18.31
N PHE A 82 -18.51 -11.85 -17.34
CA PHE A 82 -17.82 -13.10 -17.66
C PHE A 82 -18.73 -13.86 -18.64
N PRO A 83 -18.26 -14.27 -19.82
CA PRO A 83 -19.05 -15.10 -20.70
C PRO A 83 -19.34 -16.42 -19.95
N PRO A 84 -20.59 -16.90 -19.89
CA PRO A 84 -20.84 -18.24 -19.40
C PRO A 84 -20.12 -19.23 -20.32
N GLU A 85 -19.40 -20.16 -19.70
CA GLU A 85 -18.79 -21.30 -20.37
C GLU A 85 -19.86 -22.01 -21.21
N ARG A 86 -19.57 -22.20 -22.51
CA ARG A 86 -20.43 -22.99 -23.41
C ARG A 86 -20.23 -24.47 -23.09
N PRO A 87 -21.27 -25.24 -22.70
CA PRO A 87 -21.20 -26.69 -22.75
C PRO A 87 -21.38 -27.16 -24.21
N HIS A 88 -20.74 -28.30 -24.52
CA HIS A 88 -20.85 -29.05 -25.77
C HIS A 88 -22.26 -29.58 -26.02
#